data_AF-A0A1A2D2F7-F1
#
_entry.id   AF-A0A1A2D2F7-F1
#
_cell.length_a   1.000
_cell.length_b   1.000
_cell.length_c   1.000
_cell.angle_alpha   90.00
_cell.angle_beta   90.00
_cell.angle_gamma   90.00
#
_symmetry.space_group_name_H-M   'P 1'
#
loop_
_entity.id
_entity.type
_entity.pdbx_description
1 polymer ?
#
loop_
_entity_poly.entity_id
_entity_poly.type
_entity_poly.pdbx_seq_one_letter_code
_entity_poly.pdbx_strand_id
1 'polypeptide(L)'
;MGTNEGIGILQLECPQRHSVGRILKEAAHQAVQYDPGAAVGPRQFWPQEDEQGRFKTHCRHCDKPVGDASATLQLKLSELIADDAQTRGTATLSYL
;
A
#
# COMPACT_ATOMS: atom_id res chain seq x y z
N MET A 1 -17.36 19.77 8.17
CA MET A 1 -17.88 18.40 8.04
C MET A 1 -16.79 17.59 7.39
N GLY A 2 -16.21 16.64 8.14
CA GLY A 2 -14.87 16.13 7.91
C GLY A 2 -14.78 15.11 6.78
N THR A 3 -14.28 15.60 5.66
CA THR A 3 -13.41 15.06 4.59
C THR A 3 -12.78 13.66 4.74
N ASN A 4 -13.50 12.65 5.23
CA ASN A 4 -13.02 11.26 5.20
C ASN A 4 -13.40 10.51 3.91
N GLU A 5 -14.16 11.12 3.01
CA GLU A 5 -14.39 10.60 1.65
C GLU A 5 -13.07 10.62 0.87
N GLY A 6 -12.46 9.45 0.65
CA GLY A 6 -11.20 9.34 -0.08
C GLY A 6 -10.00 8.85 0.71
N ILE A 7 -10.16 8.59 2.01
CA ILE A 7 -9.06 8.18 2.89
C ILE A 7 -9.07 6.66 3.07
N GLY A 8 -7.99 6.01 2.64
CA GLY A 8 -7.85 4.56 2.70
C GLY A 8 -6.46 4.15 3.14
N ILE A 9 -6.39 3.20 4.08
CA ILE A 9 -5.13 2.61 4.54
C ILE A 9 -5.07 1.16 4.06
N LEU A 10 -4.22 0.87 3.09
CA LEU A 10 -3.98 -0.48 2.59
C LEU A 10 -2.68 -1.02 3.18
N GLN A 11 -2.78 -1.86 4.19
CA GLN A 11 -1.64 -2.53 4.80
C GLN A 11 -1.11 -3.62 3.87
N LEU A 12 0.21 -3.64 3.65
CA LEU A 12 0.85 -4.63 2.79
C LEU A 12 1.46 -5.74 3.64
N GLU A 13 1.17 -6.97 3.26
CA GLU A 13 1.62 -8.16 3.97
C GLU A 13 2.33 -9.11 3.00
N CYS A 14 3.33 -9.86 3.48
CA CYS A 14 3.88 -10.96 2.70
C CYS A 14 2.94 -12.19 2.74
N PRO A 15 3.20 -13.25 1.96
CA PRO A 15 2.41 -14.49 1.96
C PRO A 15 2.31 -15.18 3.33
N GLN A 16 3.21 -14.86 4.25
CA GLN A 16 3.24 -15.37 5.62
C GLN A 16 2.52 -14.43 6.61
N ARG A 17 1.79 -13.42 6.12
CA ARG A 17 1.13 -12.37 6.93
C ARG A 17 2.10 -11.53 7.77
N HIS A 18 3.33 -11.34 7.31
CA HIS A 18 4.22 -10.36 7.92
C HIS A 18 3.95 -8.98 7.33
N SER A 19 3.88 -7.96 8.17
CA SER A 19 3.71 -6.58 7.74
C SER A 19 4.97 -6.07 7.07
N VAL A 20 4.89 -5.80 5.76
CA VAL A 20 6.03 -5.31 4.95
C VAL A 20 5.92 -3.83 4.62
N GLY A 21 4.77 -3.22 4.92
CA GLY A 21 4.55 -1.78 4.79
C GLY A 21 3.07 -1.46 4.78
N ARG A 22 2.73 -0.22 4.49
CA ARG A 22 1.35 0.22 4.31
C ARG A 22 1.29 1.38 3.32
N ILE A 23 0.24 1.39 2.55
CA ILE A 23 -0.10 2.43 1.60
C ILE A 23 -1.22 3.27 2.25
N LEU A 24 -1.04 4.58 2.29
CA LEU A 24 -1.96 5.53 2.89
C LEU A 24 -2.40 6.52 1.82
N LYS A 25 -3.70 6.75 1.69
CA LYS A 25 -4.24 7.87 0.92
C LYS A 25 -4.86 8.85 1.88
N GLU A 26 -4.25 10.03 2.04
CA GLU A 26 -4.70 11.04 3.01
C GLU A 26 -5.86 11.89 2.50
N ALA A 27 -6.11 11.94 1.18
CA ALA A 27 -7.28 12.57 0.58
C ALA A 27 -7.55 12.02 -0.82
N ALA A 28 -8.81 12.06 -1.29
CA ALA A 28 -9.19 11.62 -2.64
C ALA A 28 -8.34 12.29 -3.75
N HIS A 29 -8.00 13.57 -3.53
CA HIS A 29 -7.26 14.44 -4.46
C HIS A 29 -5.74 14.44 -4.23
N GLN A 30 -5.26 13.83 -3.14
CA GLN A 30 -3.84 13.81 -2.79
C GLN A 30 -3.19 12.53 -3.34
N ALA A 31 -1.91 12.63 -3.66
CA ALA A 31 -1.10 11.48 -4.04
C ALA A 31 -1.07 10.44 -2.90
N VAL A 32 -1.07 9.17 -3.29
CA VAL A 32 -0.96 8.07 -2.34
C VAL A 32 0.46 8.06 -1.77
N GLN A 33 0.61 7.69 -0.50
CA GLN A 33 1.89 7.57 0.17
C GLN A 33 2.15 6.12 0.53
N TYR A 34 3.36 5.65 0.27
CA TYR A 34 3.83 4.37 0.76
C TYR A 34 4.74 4.57 1.97
N ASP A 35 4.36 3.94 3.08
CA ASP A 35 5.14 3.84 4.31
C ASP A 35 5.71 2.41 4.38
N PRO A 36 6.98 2.18 4.01
CA PRO A 36 7.64 0.88 4.20
C PRO A 36 7.86 0.53 5.70
N GLY A 37 7.44 1.42 6.59
CA GLY A 37 7.60 1.34 8.03
C GLY A 37 8.86 2.06 8.47
N ALA A 38 8.81 2.67 9.65
CA ALA A 38 9.87 3.50 10.23
C ALA A 38 11.26 2.85 10.32
N ALA A 39 11.36 1.52 10.17
CA ALA A 39 12.62 0.78 10.18
C ALA A 39 13.27 0.63 8.79
N VAL A 40 12.55 0.95 7.70
CA VAL A 40 13.03 0.79 6.31
C VAL A 40 13.34 2.13 5.67
N GLY A 41 12.53 3.16 5.93
CA GLY A 41 12.77 4.48 5.36
C GLY A 41 11.63 5.48 5.59
N PRO A 42 11.82 6.74 5.16
CA PRO A 42 10.77 7.75 5.20
C PRO A 42 9.58 7.39 4.29
N ARG A 43 8.42 7.99 4.57
CA ARG A 43 7.25 7.88 3.70
C ARG A 43 7.58 8.48 2.35
N GLN A 44 7.29 7.73 1.29
CA GLN A 44 7.53 8.13 -0.08
C GLN A 44 6.22 8.25 -0.84
N PHE A 45 6.19 9.13 -1.84
CA PHE A 45 5.04 9.25 -2.73
C PHE A 45 4.94 8.02 -3.62
N TRP A 46 3.74 7.46 -3.70
CA TRP A 46 3.42 6.27 -4.48
C TRP A 46 2.26 6.56 -5.44
N PRO A 47 2.29 6.01 -6.68
CA PRO A 47 3.40 5.30 -7.30
C PRO A 47 4.55 6.26 -7.65
N GLN A 48 5.80 5.81 -7.52
CA GLN A 48 6.91 6.54 -8.16
C GLN A 48 6.77 6.39 -9.69
N GLU A 49 7.06 7.43 -10.46
CA GLU A 49 6.98 7.38 -11.93
C GLU A 49 7.92 6.30 -12.54
N ASP A 50 8.98 5.94 -11.81
CA ASP A 50 9.93 4.87 -12.15
C ASP A 50 9.47 3.46 -11.72
N GLU A 51 8.44 3.35 -10.87
CA GLU A 51 7.79 2.08 -10.55
C GLU A 51 6.85 1.69 -11.70
N GLN A 52 7.44 1.26 -12.82
CA GLN A 52 6.82 0.82 -14.09
C GLN A 52 5.86 -0.38 -13.91
N GLY A 53 4.78 -0.20 -13.16
CA GLY A 53 3.68 -1.16 -13.02
C GLY A 53 3.90 -2.31 -12.03
N ARG A 54 5.07 -2.42 -11.38
CA ARG A 54 5.31 -3.40 -10.31
C ARG A 54 5.87 -2.76 -9.05
N PHE A 55 5.12 -2.90 -7.96
CA PHE A 55 5.54 -2.53 -6.63
C PHE A 55 6.41 -3.66 -6.06
N LYS A 56 7.60 -3.34 -5.58
CA LYS A 56 8.54 -4.30 -4.98
C LYS A 56 8.95 -3.80 -3.60
N THR A 57 8.85 -4.66 -2.61
CA THR A 57 9.31 -4.40 -1.25
C THR A 57 10.04 -5.62 -0.68
N HIS A 58 10.71 -5.46 0.44
CA HIS A 58 11.48 -6.53 1.07
C HIS A 58 10.86 -6.92 2.41
N CYS A 59 10.55 -8.20 2.57
CA CYS A 59 10.05 -8.71 3.83
C CYS A 59 11.22 -9.02 4.77
N ARG A 60 11.46 -8.17 5.76
CA ARG A 60 12.52 -8.37 6.78
C ARG A 60 12.36 -9.67 7.60
N HIS A 61 11.13 -10.16 7.74
CA HIS A 61 10.84 -11.38 8.53
C HIS A 61 11.14 -12.66 7.73
N CYS A 62 10.88 -12.63 6.42
CA CYS A 62 11.17 -13.75 5.53
C CYS A 62 12.55 -13.65 4.88
N ASP A 63 13.19 -12.48 4.98
CA ASP A 63 14.38 -12.08 4.23
C ASP A 63 14.24 -12.35 2.73
N LYS A 64 13.07 -12.01 2.18
CA LYS A 64 12.72 -12.27 0.78
C LYS A 64 12.09 -11.05 0.12
N PRO A 65 12.42 -10.80 -1.16
CA PRO A 65 11.74 -9.79 -1.95
C PRO A 65 10.30 -10.24 -2.20
N VAL A 66 9.35 -9.35 -1.96
CA VAL A 66 7.93 -9.52 -2.23
C VAL A 66 7.44 -8.37 -3.09
N GLY A 67 6.49 -8.61 -3.95
CA GLY A 67 6.01 -7.59 -4.85
C GLY A 67 4.71 -7.98 -5.49
N ASP A 68 4.02 -6.98 -6.00
CA ASP A 68 2.77 -7.16 -6.74
C ASP A 68 2.64 -6.08 -7.81
N ALA A 69 1.64 -6.20 -8.67
CA ALA A 69 1.40 -5.16 -9.66
C ALA A 69 0.89 -3.90 -8.95
N SER A 70 1.49 -2.75 -9.24
CA SER A 70 1.05 -1.47 -8.68
C SER A 70 -0.42 -1.23 -9.02
N ALA A 71 -0.85 -1.63 -10.21
CA ALA A 71 -2.23 -1.60 -10.66
C ALA A 71 -3.18 -2.44 -9.77
N THR A 72 -2.78 -3.64 -9.34
CA THR A 72 -3.57 -4.46 -8.41
C THR A 72 -3.75 -3.76 -7.06
N LEU A 73 -2.68 -3.15 -6.54
CA LEU A 73 -2.74 -2.41 -5.28
C LEU A 73 -3.58 -1.14 -5.40
N GLN A 74 -3.49 -0.43 -6.53
CA GLN A 74 -4.34 0.73 -6.84
C GLN A 74 -5.81 0.34 -6.93
N LEU A 75 -6.12 -0.78 -7.57
CA LEU A 75 -7.48 -1.30 -7.67
C LEU A 75 -8.03 -1.59 -6.27
N LYS A 76 -7.31 -2.37 -5.46
CA LYS A 76 -7.70 -2.70 -4.08
C LYS A 76 -7.88 -1.47 -3.20
N LEU A 77 -6.99 -0.48 -3.33
CA LEU A 77 -7.11 0.78 -2.60
C LEU A 77 -8.34 1.56 -3.07
N SER A 78 -8.62 1.58 -4.37
CA SER A 78 -9.81 2.26 -4.93
C SER A 78 -11.11 1.58 -4.49
N GLU A 79 -11.15 0.25 -4.47
CA GLU A 79 -12.26 -0.53 -3.93
C GLU A 79 -12.46 -0.24 -2.44
N LEU A 80 -11.37 -0.18 -1.67
CA LEU A 80 -11.40 0.17 -0.24
C LEU A 80 -11.94 1.59 -0.02
N ILE A 81 -11.48 2.56 -0.81
CA ILE A 81 -11.93 3.95 -0.70
C ILE A 81 -13.40 4.10 -1.12
N ALA A 82 -13.84 3.31 -2.10
CA ALA A 82 -15.24 3.26 -2.51
C ALA A 82 -16.14 2.57 -1.47
N ASP A 83 -15.56 1.74 -0.60
CA ASP A 83 -16.25 1.07 0.49
C ASP A 83 -16.33 2.01 1.71
N ASP A 84 -17.47 2.67 1.88
CA ASP A 84 -17.73 3.58 3.02
C ASP A 84 -17.65 2.87 4.39
N ALA A 85 -17.82 1.54 4.42
CA ALA A 85 -17.73 0.75 5.65
C ALA A 85 -16.28 0.40 6.03
N GLN A 86 -15.34 0.39 5.08
CA GLN A 86 -13.97 -0.07 5.28
C GLN A 86 -12.93 0.95 4.84
N THR A 87 -12.43 1.76 5.77
CA THR A 87 -11.30 2.68 5.52
C THR A 87 -9.92 2.02 5.62
N ARG A 88 -9.87 0.73 6.01
CA ARG A 88 -8.63 -0.03 6.21
C ARG A 88 -8.72 -1.40 5.53
N GLY A 89 -7.77 -1.67 4.65
CA GLY A 89 -7.64 -2.93 3.92
C GLY A 89 -6.29 -3.56 4.14
N THR A 90 -6.18 -4.84 3.80
CA THR A 90 -4.92 -5.59 3.77
C THR A 90 -4.71 -6.18 2.39
N ALA A 91 -3.52 -6.02 1.82
CA ALA A 91 -3.11 -6.63 0.57
C ALA A 91 -1.92 -7.56 0.82
N THR A 92 -2.16 -8.85 0.61
CA THR A 92 -1.10 -9.85 0.56
C THR A 92 -0.35 -9.74 -0.78
N LEU A 93 0.95 -9.51 -0.71
CA LEU A 93 1.87 -9.49 -1.84
C LEU A 93 2.38 -10.91 -2.13
N SER A 94 2.79 -11.13 -3.38
CA SER A 94 3.42 -12.38 -3.81
C SER A 94 4.94 -12.33 -3.64
N TYR A 95 5.61 -13.48 -3.53
CA TYR A 95 7.07 -13.54 -3.63
C TYR A 95 7.50 -13.21 -5.07
N LEU A 96 8.61 -12.47 -5.21
CA LEU A 96 9.24 -12.16 -6.50
C LEU A 96 10.21 -13.25 -6.95
#